data_AF-A0A4Q2RF10-F1
#
_entry.id   AF-A0A4Q2RF10-F1
#
_cell.length_a   1.000
_cell.length_b   1.000
_cell.length_c   1.000
_cell.angle_alpha   90.00
_cell.angle_beta   90.00
_cell.angle_gamma   90.00
#
_symmetry.space_group_name_H-M   'P 1'
#
loop_
_entity.id
_entity.type
_entity.pdbx_description
1 polymer ?
#
loop_
_entity_poly.entity_id
_entity_poly.type
_entity_poly.pdbx_seq_one_letter_code
_entity_poly.pdbx_strand_id
1 'polypeptide(L)'
;MSAALVVCPLSRLAETLASSRARSVVTLLARSQRQDLPAFEGLAHLALDLSDIVGPRAGHVPPGADHVAALLNFARRWDRRAPLLLHCYAGVSRSTAAAFAVSCALQPGRPERDIAAELRASAPSATPNPRLVALADAALGRRGRMVAAVSAIGRGADCFEGEVFRLAVPSAVGPGQMPAYQL
;
A
#
# COMPACT_ATOMS: atom_id res chain seq x y z
N MET A 1 4.12 11.54 -17.23
CA MET A 1 4.34 11.77 -15.78
C MET A 1 3.97 10.50 -15.02
N SER A 2 4.91 9.87 -14.30
CA SER A 2 4.63 8.69 -13.47
C SER A 2 3.61 9.03 -12.38
N ALA A 3 2.67 8.11 -12.10
CA ALA A 3 1.84 8.21 -10.91
C ALA A 3 2.65 7.81 -9.67
N ALA A 4 2.15 8.10 -8.47
CA ALA A 4 2.86 7.81 -7.23
C ALA A 4 1.94 7.28 -6.14
N LEU A 5 2.46 6.33 -5.37
CA LEU A 5 1.94 5.97 -4.05
C LEU A 5 2.61 6.88 -3.02
N VAL A 6 1.83 7.43 -2.09
CA VAL A 6 2.33 8.23 -0.97
C VAL A 6 2.00 7.49 0.30
N VAL A 7 2.97 7.33 1.19
CA VAL A 7 2.75 6.62 2.46
C VAL A 7 3.10 7.55 3.60
N CYS A 8 2.27 7.55 4.64
CA CYS A 8 2.50 8.34 5.86
C CYS A 8 1.96 7.65 7.12
N PRO A 9 2.41 8.06 8.32
CA PRO A 9 1.77 7.75 9.59
C PRO A 9 0.48 8.56 9.77
N LEU A 10 -0.39 8.09 10.67
CA LEU A 10 -1.68 8.74 10.97
C LEU A 10 -1.49 10.18 11.47
N SER A 11 -0.46 10.42 12.28
CA SER A 11 -0.07 11.74 12.80
C SER A 11 0.17 12.80 11.70
N ARG A 12 0.58 12.37 10.50
CA ARG A 12 0.89 13.24 9.36
C ARG A 12 -0.17 13.19 8.26
N LEU A 13 -1.29 12.50 8.47
CA LEU A 13 -2.31 12.26 7.44
C LEU A 13 -2.85 13.55 6.82
N ALA A 14 -3.31 14.50 7.65
CA ALA A 14 -3.95 15.72 7.17
C ALA A 14 -2.98 16.58 6.33
N GLU A 15 -1.77 16.79 6.84
CA GLU A 15 -0.69 17.51 6.14
C GLU A 15 -0.30 16.81 4.83
N THR A 16 -0.17 15.48 4.85
CA THR A 16 0.21 14.70 3.66
C THR A 16 -0.88 14.73 2.60
N LEU A 17 -2.15 14.63 3.01
CA LEU A 17 -3.29 14.71 2.10
C LEU A 17 -3.35 16.07 1.40
N ALA A 18 -3.15 17.17 2.15
CA ALA A 18 -3.13 18.52 1.61
C ALA A 18 -1.94 18.76 0.66
N SER A 19 -0.72 18.40 1.08
CA SER A 19 0.50 18.66 0.31
C SER A 19 0.66 17.76 -0.92
N SER A 20 0.26 16.49 -0.84
CA SER A 20 0.36 15.55 -1.96
C SER A 20 -0.72 15.73 -3.03
N ARG A 21 -1.81 16.44 -2.69
CA ARG A 21 -3.01 16.57 -3.52
C ARG A 21 -3.61 15.21 -3.91
N ALA A 22 -3.43 14.19 -3.07
CA ALA A 22 -4.00 12.87 -3.29
C ALA A 22 -5.53 12.97 -3.39
N ARG A 23 -6.11 12.28 -4.38
CA ARG A 23 -7.57 12.17 -4.56
C ARG A 23 -8.07 10.75 -4.27
N SER A 24 -7.16 9.85 -3.91
CA SER A 24 -7.48 8.49 -3.52
C SER A 24 -6.72 8.16 -2.25
N VAL A 25 -7.42 7.61 -1.25
CA VAL A 25 -6.86 7.32 0.07
C VAL A 25 -7.21 5.89 0.48
N VAL A 26 -6.24 5.18 1.05
CA VAL A 26 -6.42 3.90 1.74
C VAL A 26 -6.05 4.07 3.21
N THR A 27 -7.02 3.85 4.10
CA THR A 27 -6.81 3.79 5.55
C THR A 27 -6.69 2.32 5.97
N LEU A 28 -5.59 1.95 6.65
CA LEU A 28 -5.42 0.61 7.24
C LEU A 28 -5.26 0.73 8.76
N LEU A 29 -6.38 0.71 9.48
CA LEU A 29 -6.42 0.93 10.93
C LEU A 29 -7.34 -0.09 11.61
N ALA A 30 -7.10 -0.35 12.90
CA ALA A 30 -8.13 -1.00 13.69
C ALA A 30 -9.32 -0.05 13.83
N ARG A 31 -10.54 -0.59 13.95
CA ARG A 31 -11.76 0.23 14.03
C ARG A 31 -11.69 1.29 15.13
N SER A 32 -11.13 0.95 16.29
CA SER A 32 -10.93 1.86 17.43
C SER A 32 -9.95 3.00 17.18
N GLN A 33 -9.12 2.90 16.14
CA GLN A 33 -8.09 3.89 15.78
C GLN A 33 -8.55 4.82 14.65
N ARG A 34 -9.74 4.60 14.08
CA ARG A 34 -10.21 5.39 12.95
C ARG A 34 -10.39 6.85 13.37
N GLN A 35 -9.97 7.71 12.46
CA GLN A 35 -10.22 9.14 12.51
C GLN A 35 -10.98 9.53 11.25
N ASP A 36 -11.81 10.56 11.35
CA ASP A 36 -12.50 11.10 10.20
C ASP A 36 -11.49 11.67 9.20
N LEU A 37 -11.68 11.33 7.93
CA LEU A 37 -10.88 11.87 6.85
C LEU A 37 -11.54 13.16 6.35
N PRO A 38 -10.78 14.21 5.98
CA PRO A 38 -11.35 15.39 5.37
C PRO A 38 -12.12 15.00 4.10
N ALA A 39 -13.44 15.17 4.10
CA ALA A 39 -14.26 14.90 2.94
C ALA A 39 -14.20 16.10 1.99
N PHE A 40 -13.86 15.84 0.73
CA PHE A 40 -13.99 16.82 -0.36
C PHE A 40 -14.45 16.11 -1.63
N GLU A 41 -15.05 16.87 -2.54
CA GLU A 41 -15.60 16.35 -3.79
C GLU A 41 -14.53 15.61 -4.61
N GLY A 42 -14.88 14.41 -5.08
CA GLY A 42 -13.97 13.57 -5.87
C GLY A 42 -12.92 12.81 -5.07
N LEU A 43 -12.95 12.84 -3.73
CA LEU A 43 -12.12 11.97 -2.91
C LEU A 43 -12.64 10.52 -2.94
N ALA A 44 -11.85 9.61 -3.49
CA ALA A 44 -12.08 8.17 -3.36
C ALA A 44 -11.42 7.64 -2.08
N HIS A 45 -12.18 6.98 -1.20
CA HIS A 45 -11.66 6.45 0.06
C HIS A 45 -11.97 4.96 0.23
N LEU A 46 -10.94 4.18 0.54
CA LEU A 46 -11.07 2.81 1.04
C LEU A 46 -10.58 2.77 2.49
N ALA A 47 -11.40 2.24 3.39
CA ALA A 47 -11.01 2.07 4.79
C ALA A 47 -11.10 0.59 5.18
N LEU A 48 -9.96 -0.01 5.52
CA LEU A 48 -9.80 -1.41 5.87
C LEU A 48 -9.63 -1.55 7.39
N ASP A 49 -10.54 -2.31 8.01
CA ASP A 49 -10.56 -2.56 9.46
C ASP A 49 -9.65 -3.72 9.84
N LEU A 50 -8.38 -3.41 10.13
CA LEU A 50 -7.40 -4.42 10.50
C LEU A 50 -6.33 -3.90 11.48
N SER A 51 -6.05 -4.74 12.47
CA SER A 51 -4.98 -4.60 13.45
C SER A 51 -3.63 -5.02 12.84
N ASP A 52 -2.54 -4.49 13.39
CA ASP A 52 -1.18 -4.81 12.94
C ASP A 52 -0.66 -6.12 13.56
N ILE A 53 -1.26 -7.24 13.18
CA ILE A 53 -0.95 -8.56 13.75
C ILE A 53 -0.83 -9.60 12.65
N VAL A 54 -0.10 -10.69 12.94
CA VAL A 54 0.17 -11.77 11.98
C VAL A 54 -0.73 -12.99 12.15
N GLY A 55 -1.42 -13.09 13.28
CA GLY A 55 -2.35 -14.16 13.61
C GLY A 55 -3.51 -13.68 14.46
N PRO A 56 -4.53 -14.52 14.70
CA PRO A 56 -5.69 -14.17 15.52
C PRO A 56 -5.29 -13.75 16.94
N ARG A 57 -5.91 -12.69 17.44
CA ARG A 57 -5.77 -12.22 18.83
C ARG A 57 -7.12 -11.68 19.30
N ALA A 58 -7.51 -11.99 20.54
CA ALA A 58 -8.79 -11.56 21.08
C ALA A 58 -8.98 -10.04 20.96
N GLY A 59 -10.16 -9.63 20.50
CA GLY A 59 -10.51 -8.22 20.27
C GLY A 59 -9.76 -7.53 19.11
N HIS A 60 -9.01 -8.27 18.30
CA HIS A 60 -8.25 -7.72 17.17
C HIS A 60 -8.60 -8.44 15.87
N VAL A 61 -8.57 -7.70 14.76
CA VAL A 61 -8.88 -8.24 13.42
C VAL A 61 -7.57 -8.34 12.64
N PRO A 62 -7.05 -9.55 12.35
CA PRO A 62 -5.85 -9.67 11.52
C PRO A 62 -6.15 -9.29 10.05
N PRO A 63 -5.12 -8.95 9.25
CA PRO A 63 -5.25 -8.92 7.80
C PRO A 63 -5.91 -10.20 7.26
N GLY A 64 -6.81 -10.04 6.29
CA GLY A 64 -7.63 -11.13 5.74
C GLY A 64 -7.68 -11.05 4.22
N ALA A 65 -8.11 -12.13 3.57
CA ALA A 65 -8.19 -12.20 2.11
C ALA A 65 -9.10 -11.09 1.54
N ASP A 66 -10.22 -10.81 2.20
CA ASP A 66 -11.15 -9.75 1.78
C ASP A 66 -10.52 -8.36 1.84
N HIS A 67 -9.68 -8.08 2.85
CA HIS A 67 -8.94 -6.82 2.94
C HIS A 67 -8.00 -6.64 1.74
N VAL A 68 -7.29 -7.71 1.36
CA VAL A 68 -6.38 -7.69 0.20
C VAL A 68 -7.17 -7.58 -1.10
N ALA A 69 -8.27 -8.32 -1.25
CA ALA A 69 -9.12 -8.23 -2.43
C ALA A 69 -9.68 -6.81 -2.61
N ALA A 70 -10.15 -6.17 -1.53
CA ALA A 70 -10.61 -4.80 -1.55
C ALA A 70 -9.50 -3.81 -1.92
N LEU A 71 -8.30 -3.96 -1.33
CA LEU A 71 -7.13 -3.14 -1.66
C LEU A 71 -6.77 -3.22 -3.14
N LEU A 72 -6.63 -4.44 -3.68
CA LEU A 72 -6.25 -4.66 -5.07
C LEU A 72 -7.34 -4.19 -6.04
N ASN A 73 -8.61 -4.38 -5.70
CA ASN A 73 -9.73 -3.85 -6.47
C ASN A 73 -9.73 -2.31 -6.51
N PHE A 74 -9.45 -1.66 -5.38
CA PHE A 74 -9.34 -0.20 -5.32
C PHE A 74 -8.17 0.31 -6.15
N ALA A 75 -7.00 -0.33 -6.04
CA ALA A 75 -5.83 0.01 -6.85
C ALA A 75 -6.06 -0.16 -8.35
N ARG A 76 -6.81 -1.18 -8.78
CA ARG A 76 -7.19 -1.37 -10.20
C ARG A 76 -8.09 -0.26 -10.73
N ARG A 77 -9.01 0.25 -9.91
CA ARG A 77 -9.95 1.33 -10.28
C ARG A 77 -9.34 2.72 -10.18
N TRP A 78 -8.20 2.87 -9.51
CA TRP A 78 -7.50 4.14 -9.39
C TRP A 78 -7.01 4.62 -10.76
N ASP A 79 -7.48 5.80 -11.17
CA ASP A 79 -7.21 6.40 -12.48
C ASP A 79 -5.77 6.89 -12.66
N ARG A 80 -4.98 6.90 -11.57
CA ARG A 80 -3.56 7.30 -11.54
C ARG A 80 -3.29 8.71 -12.07
N ARG A 81 -4.28 9.61 -12.03
CA ARG A 81 -4.12 11.05 -12.38
C ARG A 81 -3.62 11.90 -11.22
N ALA A 82 -3.94 11.49 -10.00
CA ALA A 82 -3.43 12.06 -8.75
C ALA A 82 -2.83 10.95 -7.88
N PRO A 83 -1.95 11.27 -6.90
CA PRO A 83 -1.37 10.26 -6.04
C PRO A 83 -2.40 9.45 -5.25
N LEU A 84 -2.06 8.19 -4.97
CA LEU A 84 -2.77 7.32 -4.04
C LEU A 84 -2.06 7.39 -2.68
N LEU A 85 -2.73 7.91 -1.66
CA LEU A 85 -2.20 7.96 -0.29
C LEU A 85 -2.59 6.70 0.48
N LEU A 86 -1.63 6.03 1.11
CA LEU A 86 -1.87 4.90 2.00
C LEU A 86 -1.33 5.24 3.39
N HIS A 87 -2.15 5.08 4.43
CA HIS A 87 -1.69 5.30 5.79
C HIS A 87 -2.16 4.21 6.74
N CYS A 88 -1.42 4.09 7.84
CA CYS A 88 -1.80 3.33 9.01
C CYS A 88 -1.32 4.10 10.23
N TYR A 89 -1.40 3.50 11.42
CA TYR A 89 -1.07 4.21 12.66
C TYR A 89 0.35 4.81 12.64
N ALA A 90 1.36 3.96 12.49
CA ALA A 90 2.77 4.36 12.53
C ALA A 90 3.41 4.54 11.16
N GLY A 91 2.73 4.27 10.05
CA GLY A 91 3.34 4.38 8.71
C GLY A 91 4.45 3.35 8.40
N VAL A 92 4.62 2.31 9.23
CA VAL A 92 5.75 1.38 9.18
C VAL A 92 5.43 0.00 8.60
N SER A 93 4.26 -0.57 8.93
CA SER A 93 3.96 -2.00 8.69
C SER A 93 2.77 -2.25 7.76
N ARG A 94 1.54 -1.90 8.16
CA ARG A 94 0.35 -2.10 7.31
C ARG A 94 0.37 -1.30 6.01
N SER A 95 0.66 0.00 6.08
CA SER A 95 0.66 0.89 4.90
C SER A 95 1.82 0.60 3.95
N THR A 96 2.99 0.23 4.47
CA THR A 96 4.14 -0.19 3.65
C THR A 96 3.89 -1.52 2.96
N ALA A 97 3.25 -2.49 3.64
CA ALA A 97 2.79 -3.74 3.02
C ALA A 97 1.74 -3.50 1.95
N ALA A 98 0.78 -2.60 2.20
CA ALA A 98 -0.22 -2.22 1.21
C ALA A 98 0.42 -1.53 0.00
N ALA A 99 1.34 -0.60 0.21
CA ALA A 99 2.07 0.08 -0.86
C ALA A 99 2.88 -0.92 -1.70
N PHE A 100 3.57 -1.86 -1.05
CA PHE A 100 4.29 -2.95 -1.72
C PHE A 100 3.37 -3.82 -2.57
N ALA A 101 2.23 -4.24 -2.02
CA ALA A 101 1.23 -5.06 -2.71
C ALA A 101 0.64 -4.33 -3.92
N VAL A 102 0.29 -3.05 -3.76
CA VAL A 102 -0.23 -2.21 -4.85
C VAL A 102 0.83 -2.01 -5.94
N SER A 103 2.08 -1.71 -5.58
CA SER A 103 3.18 -1.60 -6.54
C SER A 103 3.39 -2.88 -7.33
N CYS A 104 3.36 -4.05 -6.67
CA CYS A 104 3.45 -5.36 -7.33
C CYS A 104 2.26 -5.62 -8.26
N ALA A 105 1.04 -5.22 -7.87
CA ALA A 105 -0.15 -5.40 -8.71
C ALA A 105 -0.13 -4.54 -9.96
N LEU A 106 0.40 -3.30 -9.86
CA LEU A 106 0.46 -2.34 -10.97
C LEU A 106 1.64 -2.56 -11.91
N GLN A 107 2.64 -3.33 -11.50
CA GLN A 107 3.87 -3.60 -12.26
C GLN A 107 4.09 -5.12 -12.38
N PRO A 108 3.22 -5.85 -13.11
CA PRO A 108 3.27 -7.31 -13.16
C PRO A 108 4.63 -7.89 -13.56
N GLY A 109 5.32 -7.23 -14.49
CA GLY A 109 6.63 -7.63 -15.00
C GLY A 109 7.84 -7.17 -14.18
N ARG A 110 7.66 -6.36 -13.14
CA ARG A 110 8.79 -5.91 -12.30
C ARG A 110 9.05 -6.94 -11.19
N PRO A 111 10.31 -7.34 -10.96
CA PRO A 111 10.64 -8.27 -9.88
C PRO A 111 10.25 -7.71 -8.50
N GLU A 112 9.65 -8.56 -7.67
CA GLU A 112 9.17 -8.17 -6.33
C GLU A 112 10.32 -7.69 -5.43
N ARG A 113 11.52 -8.28 -5.59
CA ARG A 113 12.73 -7.87 -4.86
C ARG A 113 13.15 -6.43 -5.15
N ASP A 114 12.97 -5.96 -6.38
CA ASP A 114 13.38 -4.61 -6.78
C ASP A 114 12.41 -3.58 -6.20
N ILE A 115 11.12 -3.92 -6.14
CA ILE A 115 10.09 -3.09 -5.49
C ILE A 115 10.33 -3.05 -3.96
N ALA A 116 10.70 -4.18 -3.34
CA ALA A 116 11.01 -4.23 -1.91
C ALA A 116 12.28 -3.42 -1.58
N ALA A 117 13.31 -3.50 -2.43
CA ALA A 117 14.52 -2.69 -2.27
C ALA A 117 14.23 -1.19 -2.41
N GLU A 118 13.43 -0.78 -3.40
CA GLU A 118 12.98 0.62 -3.54
C GLU A 118 12.18 1.06 -2.31
N LEU A 119 11.25 0.23 -1.82
CA LEU A 119 10.50 0.51 -0.60
C LEU A 119 11.42 0.79 0.58
N ARG A 120 12.45 -0.05 0.81
CA ARG A 120 13.41 0.16 1.89
C ARG A 120 14.25 1.42 1.67
N ALA A 121 14.69 1.68 0.44
CA ALA A 121 15.46 2.89 0.13
C ALA A 121 14.65 4.17 0.37
N SER A 122 13.35 4.16 0.03
CA SER A 122 12.44 5.29 0.27
C SER A 122 12.03 5.44 1.73
N ALA A 123 12.04 4.36 2.50
CA ALA A 123 11.64 4.34 3.90
C ALA A 123 12.51 3.35 4.71
N PRO A 124 13.61 3.81 5.33
CA PRO A 124 14.52 2.97 6.09
C PRO A 124 13.85 2.15 7.20
N SER A 125 12.79 2.69 7.81
CA SER A 125 12.01 2.04 8.86
C SER A 125 10.96 1.05 8.36
N ALA A 126 10.68 0.99 7.05
CA ALA A 126 9.63 0.13 6.50
C ALA A 126 9.82 -1.33 6.91
N THR A 127 8.84 -1.86 7.63
CA THR A 127 8.78 -3.25 8.10
C THR A 127 7.42 -3.83 7.73
N PRO A 128 7.20 -4.19 6.45
CA PRO A 128 5.88 -4.60 5.96
C PRO A 128 5.25 -5.73 6.77
N ASN A 129 3.94 -5.62 7.07
CA ASN A 129 3.20 -6.69 7.75
C ASN A 129 3.27 -8.01 6.94
N PRO A 130 3.90 -9.07 7.48
CA PRO A 130 4.16 -10.27 6.69
C PRO A 130 2.91 -11.06 6.34
N ARG A 131 1.84 -10.98 7.16
CA ARG A 131 0.56 -11.63 6.86
C ARG A 131 -0.13 -10.96 5.67
N LEU A 132 -0.18 -9.63 5.65
CA LEU A 132 -0.75 -8.87 4.54
C LEU A 132 0.02 -9.14 3.23
N VAL A 133 1.35 -9.19 3.31
CA VAL A 133 2.22 -9.55 2.18
C VAL A 133 1.94 -10.95 1.67
N ALA A 134 1.83 -11.96 2.55
CA ALA A 134 1.54 -13.34 2.16
C ALA A 134 0.16 -13.48 1.49
N LEU A 135 -0.85 -12.77 2.01
CA LEU A 135 -2.19 -12.75 1.40
C LEU A 135 -2.17 -12.08 0.01
N ALA A 136 -1.41 -10.99 -0.14
CA ALA A 136 -1.23 -10.33 -1.42
C ALA A 136 -0.45 -11.18 -2.43
N ASP A 137 0.59 -11.89 -1.98
CA ASP A 137 1.35 -12.84 -2.79
C ASP A 137 0.43 -13.90 -3.41
N ALA A 138 -0.39 -14.53 -2.56
CA ALA A 138 -1.35 -15.54 -2.98
C ALA A 138 -2.39 -14.96 -3.96
N ALA A 139 -2.99 -13.80 -3.63
CA ALA A 139 -4.00 -13.15 -4.46
C ALA A 139 -3.47 -12.70 -5.84
N LEU A 140 -2.18 -12.39 -5.94
CA LEU A 140 -1.52 -11.99 -7.18
C LEU A 140 -0.82 -13.17 -7.89
N GLY A 141 -0.87 -14.38 -7.35
CA GLY A 141 -0.22 -15.56 -7.92
C GLY A 141 1.31 -15.45 -7.97
N ARG A 142 1.93 -14.76 -7.01
CA ARG A 142 3.39 -14.51 -6.99
C ARG A 142 4.21 -15.67 -6.46
N ARG A 143 3.58 -16.74 -5.97
CA ARG A 143 4.22 -18.02 -5.61
C ARG A 143 5.35 -17.84 -4.60
N GLY A 144 5.13 -17.02 -3.58
CA GLY A 144 6.06 -16.73 -2.49
C GLY A 144 7.09 -15.65 -2.79
N ARG A 145 7.17 -15.10 -4.02
CA ARG A 145 8.19 -14.10 -4.38
C ARG A 145 8.03 -12.77 -3.64
N MET A 146 6.81 -12.33 -3.34
CA MET A 146 6.58 -11.13 -2.52
C MET A 146 7.02 -11.36 -1.08
N VAL A 147 6.72 -12.55 -0.53
CA VAL A 147 7.16 -12.94 0.82
C VAL A 147 8.68 -12.96 0.89
N ALA A 148 9.34 -13.65 -0.06
CA ALA A 148 10.79 -13.72 -0.13
C ALA A 148 11.45 -12.33 -0.24
N ALA A 149 10.87 -11.43 -1.04
CA ALA A 149 11.37 -10.06 -1.19
C ALA A 149 11.31 -9.26 0.12
N VAL A 150 10.20 -9.35 0.85
CA VAL A 150 10.05 -8.67 2.16
C VAL A 150 10.95 -9.30 3.22
N SER A 151 11.10 -10.62 3.23
CA SER A 151 12.04 -11.31 4.11
C SER A 151 13.49 -10.89 3.84
N ALA A 152 13.87 -10.68 2.57
CA ALA A 152 15.23 -10.29 2.19
C ALA A 152 15.60 -8.88 2.65
N ILE A 153 14.67 -7.92 2.63
CA ILE A 153 14.92 -6.56 3.18
C ILE A 153 14.86 -6.52 4.72
N GLY A 154 14.35 -7.58 5.35
CA GLY A 154 14.34 -7.76 6.80
C GLY A 154 13.60 -6.67 7.58
N ARG A 155 13.87 -6.60 8.88
CA ARG A 155 13.34 -5.55 9.75
C ARG A 155 13.91 -4.17 9.39
N GLY A 156 13.07 -3.14 9.48
CA GLY A 156 13.44 -1.73 9.32
C GLY A 156 14.37 -1.20 10.40
N ALA A 157 14.91 -0.01 10.15
CA ALA A 157 15.54 0.81 11.18
C ALA A 157 14.55 1.13 12.32
N ASP A 158 15.07 1.30 13.53
CA ASP A 158 14.26 1.72 14.67
C ASP A 158 13.66 3.11 14.45
N CYS A 159 12.39 3.26 14.80
CA CYS A 159 11.68 4.53 14.75
C CYS A 159 10.48 4.49 15.71
N PHE A 160 9.99 5.67 16.08
CA PHE A 160 8.70 5.80 16.75
C PHE A 160 7.55 5.69 15.75
N GLU A 161 7.67 6.37 14.61
CA GLU A 161 6.81 6.29 13.44
C GLU A 161 7.64 6.42 12.15
N GLY A 162 7.05 6.06 11.02
CA GLY A 162 7.68 6.14 9.71
C GLY A 162 7.59 7.54 9.11
N GLU A 163 8.56 7.86 8.27
CA GLU A 163 8.57 9.10 7.48
C GLU A 163 7.54 9.07 6.35
N VAL A 164 7.17 10.25 5.86
CA VAL A 164 6.38 10.36 4.63
C VAL A 164 7.27 10.05 3.43
N PHE A 165 6.88 9.08 2.61
CA PHE A 165 7.65 8.70 1.42
C PHE A 165 6.76 8.44 0.21
N ARG A 166 7.42 8.27 -0.95
CA ARG A 166 6.74 8.06 -2.24
C ARG A 166 7.36 6.89 -2.98
N LEU A 167 6.52 6.12 -3.67
CA LEU A 167 6.95 5.10 -4.64
C LEU A 167 6.38 5.45 -6.01
N ALA A 168 7.23 5.36 -7.03
CA ALA A 168 6.79 5.58 -8.41
C ALA A 168 6.04 4.34 -8.92
N VAL A 169 4.93 4.57 -9.63
CA VAL A 169 4.20 3.53 -10.35
C VAL A 169 3.81 4.03 -11.75
N PRO A 170 3.69 3.13 -12.73
CA PRO A 170 3.28 3.52 -14.08
C PRO A 170 1.96 4.29 -14.04
N SER A 171 1.88 5.36 -14.83
CA SER A 171 0.62 6.08 -15.08
C SER A 171 -0.46 5.11 -15.60
N ALA A 172 -1.73 5.48 -15.45
CA ALA A 172 -2.77 4.74 -16.17
C ALA A 172 -2.52 4.85 -17.68
N VAL A 173 -2.53 3.69 -18.33
CA VAL A 173 -2.64 3.62 -19.77
C VAL A 173 -4.07 4.06 -20.08
N GLY A 174 -4.24 5.11 -20.87
CA GLY A 174 -5.57 5.59 -21.25
C GLY A 174 -6.36 4.49 -21.98
N PRO A 175 -7.70 4.57 -22.03
CA PRO A 175 -8.49 3.69 -22.88
C PRO A 175 -8.08 3.92 -24.34
N GLY A 176 -7.21 3.06 -24.88
CA GLY A 176 -6.65 3.23 -26.23
C GLY A 176 -5.26 2.61 -26.47
N GLN A 177 -4.55 2.18 -25.44
CA GLN A 177 -3.28 1.46 -25.59
C GLN A 177 -3.35 0.09 -24.92
N MET A 178 -4.09 -0.84 -25.53
CA MET A 178 -3.86 -2.26 -25.27
C MET A 178 -2.56 -2.65 -26.02
N PRO A 179 -1.56 -3.26 -25.37
CA PRO A 179 -0.44 -3.83 -26.10
C PRO A 179 -1.01 -4.92 -27.01
N ALA A 180 -0.71 -4.83 -28.31
CA ALA A 180 -1.01 -5.89 -29.26
C ALA A 180 -0.31 -7.17 -28.76
N TYR A 181 -1.08 -8.13 -28.27
CA TYR A 181 -0.57 -9.48 -28.08
C TYR A 181 -0.30 -10.03 -29.49
N GLN A 182 0.99 -10.21 -29.81
CA GLN A 182 1.40 -10.94 -31.01
C GLN A 182 1.03 -12.41 -30.83
N LEU A 183 0.45 -12.98 -31.90
CA LEU A 183 0.05 -14.38 -32.08
C LEU A 183 1.25 -15.33 -32.04
#